data_AF-A0A382B302-F1
#
_entry.id   AF-A0A382B302-F1
#
_cell.length_a   1.000
_cell.length_b   1.000
_cell.length_c   1.000
_cell.angle_alpha   90.00
_cell.angle_beta   90.00
_cell.angle_gamma   90.00
#
_symmetry.space_group_name_H-M   'P 1'
#
loop_
_entity.id
_entity.type
_entity.pdbx_description
1 polymer ?
#
loop_
_entity_poly.entity_id
_entity_poly.type
_entity_poly.pdbx_seq_one_letter_code
_entity_poly.pdbx_strand_id
1 'polypeptide(L)'
;EIGEIKKGNFLGLQKGKVTVVAETIVEATNNLLKEMISDEHEIVTLVAGEDSNEKETDEIVAWVNAEYEELEVEVHEGGQPLYPYYIGVE
;
A
#
# COMPACT_ATOMS: atom_id res chain seq x y z
N GLU A 1 0.87 -2.21 -18.67
CA GLU A 1 0.45 -0.81 -18.94
C GLU A 1 -0.48 -0.41 -17.80
N ILE A 2 -0.26 0.75 -17.17
CA ILE A 2 -0.84 1.10 -15.85
C ILE A 2 -2.31 1.55 -15.89
N GLY A 3 -3.03 1.26 -16.97
CA GLY A 3 -4.42 1.69 -17.18
C GLY A 3 -4.56 3.21 -17.44
N GLU A 4 -5.78 3.62 -17.75
CA GLU A 4 -6.14 5.04 -17.93
C GLU A 4 -6.28 5.72 -16.56
N ILE A 5 -5.57 6.82 -16.34
CA ILE A 5 -5.70 7.61 -15.11
C ILE A 5 -6.93 8.51 -15.19
N LYS A 6 -7.87 8.32 -14.26
CA LYS A 6 -9.07 9.15 -14.12
C LYS A 6 -9.05 9.91 -12.80
N LYS A 7 -9.75 11.04 -12.77
CA LYS A 7 -9.92 11.83 -11.54
C LYS A 7 -10.62 10.96 -10.48
N GLY A 8 -10.03 10.92 -9.29
CA GLY A 8 -10.54 10.13 -8.16
C GLY A 8 -9.91 8.74 -8.05
N ASN A 9 -9.08 8.31 -9.01
CA ASN A 9 -8.28 7.11 -8.82
C ASN A 9 -7.18 7.33 -7.79
N PHE A 10 -6.84 6.25 -7.11
CA PHE A 10 -5.66 6.14 -6.27
C PHE A 10 -4.48 5.65 -7.12
N LEU A 11 -3.30 6.18 -6.83
CA LEU A 11 -2.09 5.95 -7.59
C LEU A 11 -1.04 5.32 -6.67
N GLY A 12 -0.46 4.21 -7.10
CA GLY A 12 0.73 3.65 -6.46
C GLY A 12 1.99 4.20 -7.12
N LEU A 13 2.91 4.72 -6.30
CA LEU A 13 4.17 5.27 -6.77
C LEU A 13 5.34 4.43 -6.28
N GLN A 14 6.18 3.99 -7.20
CA GLN A 14 7.44 3.31 -6.90
C GLN A 14 8.59 4.04 -7.61
N LYS A 15 9.65 4.40 -6.86
CA LYS A 15 10.84 5.08 -7.39
C LYS A 15 10.50 6.33 -8.24
N GLY A 16 9.52 7.11 -7.79
CA GLY A 16 9.06 8.35 -8.43
C GLY A 16 8.24 8.17 -9.71
N LYS A 17 7.80 6.94 -10.02
CA LYS A 17 6.94 6.64 -11.16
C LYS A 17 5.62 6.05 -10.68
N VAL A 18 4.54 6.39 -11.37
CA VAL A 18 3.25 5.72 -11.17
C VAL A 18 3.34 4.32 -11.78
N THR A 19 3.11 3.29 -10.97
CA THR A 19 3.11 1.89 -11.39
C THR A 19 1.73 1.24 -11.25
N VAL A 20 0.87 1.81 -10.40
CA VAL A 20 -0.48 1.30 -10.13
C VAL A 20 -1.51 2.42 -10.26
N VAL A 21 -2.67 2.09 -10.81
CA VAL A 21 -3.88 2.92 -10.82
C VAL A 21 -5.05 2.05 -10.38
N ALA A 22 -5.83 2.50 -9.40
CA ALA A 22 -6.99 1.77 -8.90
C ALA A 22 -8.14 2.70 -8.50
N GLU A 23 -9.34 2.14 -8.35
CA GLU A 23 -10.52 2.92 -7.95
C GLU A 23 -10.61 3.10 -6.43
N THR A 24 -9.97 2.22 -5.66
CA THR A 24 -9.96 2.27 -4.19
C THR A 24 -8.53 2.30 -3.64
N ILE A 25 -8.35 2.86 -2.45
CA ILE A 25 -7.03 2.93 -1.81
C ILE A 25 -6.53 1.55 -1.41
N VAL A 26 -7.41 0.66 -0.93
CA VAL A 26 -7.06 -0.73 -0.60
C VAL A 26 -6.55 -1.47 -1.83
N GLU A 27 -7.24 -1.34 -2.97
CA GLU A 27 -6.80 -1.95 -4.22
C GLU A 27 -5.46 -1.35 -4.71
N ALA A 28 -5.29 -0.02 -4.64
CA ALA A 28 -4.04 0.63 -5.02
C ALA A 28 -2.87 0.15 -4.15
N THR A 29 -3.05 0.10 -2.83
CA THR A 29 -2.04 -0.34 -1.87
C THR A 29 -1.67 -1.80 -2.07
N ASN A 30 -2.67 -2.69 -2.19
CA ASN A 30 -2.41 -4.12 -2.39
C ASN A 30 -1.71 -4.38 -3.73
N ASN A 31 -2.11 -3.70 -4.80
CA ASN A 31 -1.43 -3.82 -6.09
C ASN A 31 0.00 -3.27 -6.06
N LEU A 32 0.25 -2.19 -5.31
CA LEU A 32 1.61 -1.67 -5.15
C LEU A 32 2.47 -2.63 -4.32
N LEU A 33 1.94 -3.21 -3.24
CA LEU A 33 2.62 -4.21 -2.42
C LEU A 33 2.99 -5.46 -3.23
N LYS A 34 2.11 -5.95 -4.12
CA LYS A 34 2.43 -7.06 -5.05
C LYS A 34 3.64 -6.78 -5.94
N GLU A 35 3.88 -5.51 -6.30
CA GLU A 35 5.04 -5.11 -7.11
C GLU A 35 6.31 -4.88 -6.28
N MET A 36 6.16 -4.62 -4.99
CA MET A 36 7.27 -4.31 -4.08
C MET A 36 7.80 -5.55 -3.35
N ILE A 37 6.92 -6.48 -2.98
CA ILE A 37 7.24 -7.68 -2.19
C ILE A 37 7.85 -8.77 -3.09
N SER A 38 8.81 -9.49 -2.52
CA SER A 38 9.44 -10.69 -3.06
C SER A 38 9.88 -11.60 -1.92
N ASP A 39 10.25 -12.84 -2.23
CA ASP A 39 10.64 -13.89 -1.26
C ASP A 39 11.88 -13.56 -0.39
N GLU A 40 12.56 -12.43 -0.64
CA GLU A 40 13.72 -11.96 0.13
C GLU A 40 13.35 -10.96 1.24
N HIS A 41 12.13 -10.44 1.23
CA HIS A 41 11.66 -9.47 2.22
C HIS A 41 11.03 -10.20 3.41
N GLU A 42 11.16 -9.60 4.59
CA GLU A 42 10.67 -10.13 5.87
C GLU A 42 9.66 -9.18 6.52
N ILE A 43 9.70 -7.88 6.21
CA ILE A 43 8.88 -6.86 6.87
C ILE A 43 8.22 -5.92 5.86
N VAL A 44 6.93 -5.65 6.09
CA VAL A 44 6.17 -4.58 5.42
C VAL A 44 5.80 -3.53 6.45
N THR A 45 6.27 -2.30 6.27
CA THR A 45 5.91 -1.16 7.10
C THR A 45 4.86 -0.30 6.39
N LEU A 46 3.69 -0.15 7.01
CA LEU A 46 2.61 0.75 6.57
C LEU A 46 2.54 1.96 7.49
N VAL A 47 2.83 3.14 6.95
CA VAL A 47 2.62 4.41 7.65
C VAL A 47 1.30 5.01 7.20
N ALA A 48 0.32 5.04 8.11
CA ALA A 48 -1.02 5.56 7.91
C ALA A 48 -1.04 7.11 7.98
N GLY A 49 -1.57 7.73 6.93
CA GLY A 49 -1.67 9.19 6.76
C GLY A 49 -2.97 9.79 7.28
N GLU A 50 -3.10 11.12 7.22
CA GLU A 50 -4.32 11.82 7.69
C GLU A 50 -5.60 11.40 6.94
N ASP A 51 -5.46 11.01 5.68
CA ASP A 51 -6.56 10.57 4.81
C ASP A 51 -6.78 9.05 4.81
N SER A 52 -6.04 8.30 5.64
CA SER A 52 -6.30 6.87 5.85
C SER A 52 -7.43 6.63 6.84
N ASN A 53 -8.02 5.44 6.80
CA ASN A 53 -8.93 5.01 7.86
C ASN A 53 -8.62 3.59 8.33
N GLU A 54 -8.88 3.35 9.60
CA GLU A 54 -8.58 2.10 10.31
C GLU A 54 -9.15 0.86 9.59
N LYS A 55 -10.37 0.95 9.05
CA LYS A 55 -11.00 -0.16 8.34
C LYS A 55 -10.23 -0.54 7.08
N GLU A 56 -9.78 0.44 6.30
CA GLU A 56 -8.98 0.20 5.10
C GLU A 56 -7.59 -0.32 5.46
N THR A 57 -6.98 0.20 6.53
CA THR A 57 -5.69 -0.29 7.05
C THR A 57 -5.79 -1.76 7.44
N ASP A 58 -6.83 -2.12 8.20
CA ASP A 58 -7.09 -3.51 8.62
C ASP A 58 -7.31 -4.43 7.42
N GLU A 59 -8.03 -3.96 6.39
CA GLU A 59 -8.24 -4.72 5.15
C GLU A 59 -6.92 -4.98 4.41
N ILE A 60 -6.03 -3.99 4.34
CA ILE A 60 -4.70 -4.12 3.73
C ILE A 60 -3.85 -5.12 4.53
N VAL A 61 -3.78 -4.97 5.86
CA VAL A 61 -3.02 -5.85 6.75
C VAL A 61 -3.52 -7.29 6.64
N ALA A 62 -4.84 -7.50 6.68
CA ALA A 62 -5.43 -8.83 6.53
C ALA A 62 -5.11 -9.45 5.18
N TRP A 63 -5.09 -8.66 4.11
CA TRP A 63 -4.71 -9.13 2.79
C TRP A 63 -3.22 -9.53 2.72
N VAL A 64 -2.30 -8.73 3.26
CA VAL A 64 -0.87 -9.06 3.28
C VAL A 64 -0.63 -10.36 4.05
N ASN A 65 -1.19 -10.49 5.25
CA ASN A 65 -1.04 -11.70 6.06
C ASN A 65 -1.63 -12.97 5.39
N ALA A 66 -2.62 -12.82 4.51
CA ALA A 66 -3.23 -13.93 3.79
C ALA A 66 -2.42 -14.36 2.56
N GLU A 67 -1.75 -13.42 1.87
CA GLU A 67 -0.96 -13.71 0.67
C GLU A 67 0.51 -14.01 0.98
N TYR A 68 1.04 -13.47 2.09
CA TYR A 68 2.44 -13.55 2.48
C TYR A 68 2.56 -13.97 3.95
N GLU A 69 2.38 -15.27 4.22
CA GLU A 69 2.32 -15.82 5.59
C GLU A 69 3.59 -15.59 6.42
N GLU A 70 4.74 -15.39 5.77
CA GLU A 70 6.05 -15.24 6.44
C GLU A 70 6.43 -13.76 6.70
N LEU A 71 5.65 -12.80 6.19
CA LEU A 71 5.93 -11.36 6.37
C LEU A 71 5.35 -10.85 7.69
N GLU A 72 6.14 -10.04 8.39
CA GLU A 72 5.65 -9.22 9.49
C GLU A 72 5.10 -7.89 8.95
N VAL A 73 3.90 -7.50 9.38
CA VAL A 73 3.28 -6.23 9.00
C VAL A 73 3.29 -5.28 10.18
N GLU A 74 4.04 -4.19 10.06
CA GLU A 74 4.08 -3.12 11.05
C GLU A 74 3.23 -1.94 10.58
N VAL A 75 2.28 -1.50 11.42
CA VAL A 75 1.44 -0.33 11.14
C VAL A 75 1.85 0.80 12.08
N HIS A 76 2.17 1.95 11.50
CA HIS A 76 2.41 3.18 12.24
C HIS A 76 1.37 4.24 11.90
N GLU A 77 0.68 4.70 12.93
CA GLU A 77 -0.15 5.91 12.87
C GLU A 77 0.76 7.14 12.80
N GLY A 78 0.97 7.65 11.58
CA GLY A 78 1.97 8.68 11.31
C GLY A 78 1.40 10.08 11.11
N GLY A 79 0.10 10.21 10.85
CA GLY A 79 -0.51 11.49 10.49
C GLY A 79 0.19 12.14 9.29
N GLN A 80 0.68 11.32 8.36
CA GLN A 80 1.41 11.80 7.20
C GLN A 80 0.48 12.69 6.34
N PRO A 81 0.84 13.96 6.08
CA PRO A 81 -0.09 14.94 5.50
C PRO A 81 -0.19 14.85 3.96
N LEU A 82 0.69 14.09 3.30
CA LEU A 82 0.80 14.10 1.83
C LEU A 82 0.25 12.85 1.15
N TYR A 83 0.26 11.70 1.84
CA TYR A 83 -0.15 10.42 1.27
C TYR A 83 -0.99 9.65 2.28
N PRO A 84 -2.08 8.99 1.85
CA PRO A 84 -2.86 8.12 2.72
C PRO A 84 -2.02 6.97 3.29
N TYR A 85 -1.09 6.44 2.49
CA TYR A 85 -0.13 5.43 2.93
C TYR A 85 1.26 5.71 2.38
N TYR A 86 2.26 5.49 3.21
CA TYR A 86 3.65 5.32 2.80
C TYR A 86 4.13 3.93 3.20
N ILE A 87 4.83 3.27 2.28
CA ILE A 87 5.13 1.85 2.37
C ILE A 87 6.64 1.64 2.35
N GLY A 88 7.13 0.92 3.35
CA GLY A 88 8.45 0.30 3.37
C GLY A 88 8.32 -1.20 3.17
N VAL A 89 9.26 -1.79 2.42
CA VAL A 89 9.41 -3.25 2.32
C VAL A 89 10.89 -3.52 2.50
N GLU A 90 11.22 -4.40 3.45
CA GLU A 90 12.59 -4.73 3.89
C GLU A 90 12.79 -6.24 3.89
#